data_AF-A0A139WTS9-F1
#
_entry.id   AF-A0A139WTS9-F1
#
_cell.length_a   1.000
_cell.length_b   1.000
_cell.length_c   1.000
_cell.angle_alpha   90.00
_cell.angle_beta   90.00
_cell.angle_gamma   90.00
#
_symmetry.space_group_name_H-M   'P 1'
#
loop_
_entity.id
_entity.type
_entity.pdbx_description
1 polymer ?
#
loop_
_entity_poly.entity_id
_entity_poly.type
_entity_poly.pdbx_seq_one_letter_code
_entity_poly.pdbx_strand_id
1 'polypeptide(L)'
;MIEELENDVRSGIHLKHDDGIQIAHHLQLVEGALVKIFAPHRTQIHNRLGRICTVSDRTVDIWVRDVDLMIMYRYTLKHQQVEIVPMKREPQLVQVYKRLQKLRKCNLDPFEREILLLLERPVVFTPVELEYLSLMEKRHEDDRNSLNSK
;
A
#
# COMPACT_ATOMS: atom_id res chain seq x y z
N MET A 1 -6.98 54.93 -22.31
CA MET A 1 -5.61 55.43 -22.46
C MET A 1 -4.87 55.01 -21.19
N ILE A 2 -4.20 53.84 -21.29
CA ILE A 2 -3.26 53.23 -20.33
C ILE A 2 -3.92 52.82 -19.00
N GLU A 3 -4.34 51.58 -18.70
CA GLU A 3 -3.73 50.25 -18.99
C GLU A 3 -2.21 50.26 -18.80
N GLU A 4 -1.77 50.36 -17.56
CA GLU A 4 -0.46 49.90 -17.03
C GLU A 4 -0.35 50.34 -15.57
N LEU A 5 -0.92 49.54 -14.67
CA LEU A 5 -0.33 49.31 -13.34
C LEU A 5 -0.82 47.95 -12.80
N GLU A 6 -0.89 46.97 -13.70
CA GLU A 6 -0.88 45.56 -13.30
C GLU A 6 0.57 45.15 -12.97
N ASN A 7 0.69 44.14 -12.11
CA ASN A 7 1.78 43.15 -12.14
C ASN A 7 3.13 43.49 -11.49
N ASP A 8 3.17 44.09 -10.30
CA ASP A 8 4.45 44.23 -9.55
C ASP A 8 4.48 43.61 -8.15
N VAL A 9 3.79 42.48 -7.96
CA VAL A 9 4.07 41.53 -6.86
C VAL A 9 4.25 40.09 -7.38
N ARG A 10 4.43 39.93 -8.70
CA ARG A 10 4.59 38.61 -9.36
C ARG A 10 5.97 38.36 -9.95
N SER A 11 6.97 39.07 -9.47
CA SER A 11 8.34 39.07 -9.98
C SER A 11 9.31 38.88 -8.82
N GLY A 12 9.66 37.63 -8.48
CA GLY A 12 10.78 37.46 -7.55
C GLY A 12 11.05 36.13 -6.87
N ILE A 13 10.58 34.98 -7.35
CA ILE A 13 11.35 33.75 -7.11
C ILE A 13 11.41 32.95 -8.40
N HIS A 14 12.37 33.33 -9.24
CA HIS A 14 12.82 32.50 -10.35
C HIS A 14 13.64 31.35 -9.77
N LEU A 15 12.96 30.41 -9.13
CA LEU A 15 13.57 29.16 -8.72
C LEU A 15 13.79 28.35 -10.00
N LYS A 16 15.00 28.43 -10.54
CA LYS A 16 15.53 27.35 -11.37
C LYS A 16 15.63 26.11 -10.49
N HIS A 17 14.54 25.36 -10.36
CA HIS A 17 14.55 24.02 -9.79
C HIS A 17 14.54 23.02 -10.93
N ASP A 18 15.71 22.84 -11.52
CA ASP A 18 16.06 21.59 -12.17
C ASP A 18 16.77 20.74 -11.11
N ASP A 19 15.97 19.88 -10.47
CA ASP A 19 16.29 18.67 -9.69
C ASP A 19 15.15 18.42 -8.70
N GLY A 20 14.42 17.32 -8.91
CA GLY A 20 13.08 17.04 -8.40
C GLY A 20 12.81 17.39 -6.94
N ILE A 21 11.64 18.00 -6.70
CA ILE A 21 11.09 18.29 -5.37
C ILE A 21 11.22 17.06 -4.47
N GLN A 22 12.15 17.10 -3.51
CA GLN A 22 12.34 16.02 -2.55
C GLN A 22 11.24 16.12 -1.49
N ILE A 23 10.13 15.41 -1.71
CA ILE A 23 9.03 15.32 -0.75
C ILE A 23 9.57 14.74 0.57
N ALA A 24 9.27 15.38 1.70
CA ALA A 24 9.72 14.91 3.01
C ALA A 24 9.26 13.47 3.27
N HIS A 25 10.13 12.62 3.84
CA HIS A 25 9.90 11.18 3.98
C HIS A 25 8.54 10.82 4.61
N HIS A 26 8.13 11.52 5.66
CA HIS A 26 6.86 11.27 6.34
C HIS A 26 5.63 11.55 5.46
N LEU A 27 5.74 12.44 4.47
CA LEU A 27 4.67 12.74 3.51
C LEU A 27 4.56 11.68 2.39
N GLN A 28 5.57 10.82 2.25
CA GLN A 28 5.55 9.73 1.28
C GLN A 28 4.88 8.46 1.85
N LEU A 29 4.72 8.38 3.18
CA LEU A 29 4.11 7.24 3.85
C LEU A 29 2.59 7.25 3.61
N VAL A 30 2.07 6.17 3.03
CA VAL A 30 0.64 6.00 2.72
C VAL A 30 0.18 4.61 3.11
N GLU A 31 -1.10 4.47 3.46
CA GLU A 31 -1.70 3.18 3.79
C GLU A 31 -1.54 2.17 2.64
N GLY A 32 -1.25 0.91 3.00
CA GLY A 32 -0.96 -0.15 2.05
C GLY A 32 0.45 -0.12 1.43
N ALA A 33 1.25 0.94 1.64
CA ALA A 33 2.62 0.97 1.14
C ALA A 33 3.46 -0.16 1.72
N LEU A 34 4.34 -0.72 0.89
CA LEU A 34 5.35 -1.69 1.32
C LEU A 34 6.52 -0.93 1.95
N VAL A 35 6.95 -1.35 3.13
CA VAL A 35 8.06 -0.73 3.85
C VAL A 35 9.02 -1.77 4.41
N LYS A 36 10.29 -1.40 4.54
CA LYS A 36 11.29 -2.13 5.32
C LYS A 36 11.44 -1.49 6.70
N ILE A 37 11.52 -2.32 7.73
CA ILE A 37 11.57 -1.88 9.13
C ILE A 37 13.00 -1.79 9.64
N PHE A 38 13.37 -0.64 10.20
CA PHE A 38 14.63 -0.36 10.87
C PHE A 38 14.41 -0.16 12.38
N ALA A 39 14.37 -1.28 13.12
CA ALA A 39 14.22 -1.31 14.56
C ALA A 39 15.25 -2.26 15.20
N PRO A 40 16.53 -1.88 15.31
CA PRO A 40 17.60 -2.79 15.77
C PRO A 40 17.36 -3.35 17.18
N HIS A 41 16.63 -2.63 18.04
CA HIS A 41 16.24 -3.09 19.38
C HIS A 41 15.06 -4.09 19.39
N ARG A 42 14.46 -4.37 18.23
CA ARG A 42 13.34 -5.32 18.05
C ARG A 42 13.71 -6.32 16.97
N THR A 43 14.54 -7.30 17.32
CA THR A 43 15.11 -8.30 16.40
C THR A 43 14.05 -9.08 15.62
N GLN A 44 12.87 -9.29 16.21
CA GLN A 44 11.74 -10.01 15.60
C GLN A 44 11.12 -9.30 14.39
N ILE A 45 11.32 -7.98 14.25
CA ILE A 45 10.81 -7.17 13.13
C ILE A 45 11.89 -6.39 12.38
N HIS A 46 13.11 -6.31 12.91
CA HIS A 46 14.19 -5.60 12.24
C HIS A 46 14.50 -6.22 10.88
N ASN A 47 14.69 -5.37 9.86
CA ASN A 47 14.93 -5.72 8.46
C ASN A 47 13.81 -6.49 7.77
N ARG A 48 12.66 -6.67 8.42
CA ARG A 48 11.51 -7.32 7.82
C ARG A 48 10.70 -6.32 6.98
N LEU A 49 9.99 -6.88 6.01
CA LEU A 49 9.01 -6.14 5.24
C LEU A 49 7.67 -6.12 5.97
N GLY A 50 6.93 -5.03 5.80
CA GLY A 50 5.58 -4.88 6.31
C GLY A 50 4.73 -3.98 5.43
N ARG A 51 3.43 -3.93 5.75
CA ARG A 51 2.47 -3.04 5.10
C ARG A 51 2.04 -1.94 6.05
N ILE A 52 2.03 -0.71 5.59
CA ILE A 52 1.46 0.39 6.38
C ILE A 52 -0.04 0.13 6.59
N CYS A 53 -0.46 0.06 7.85
CA CYS A 53 -1.86 -0.01 8.25
C CYS A 53 -2.47 1.39 8.24
N THR A 54 -1.85 2.31 8.99
CA THR A 54 -2.29 3.69 9.18
C THR A 54 -1.07 4.57 9.40
N VAL A 55 -1.19 5.84 9.01
CA VAL A 55 -0.18 6.87 9.27
C VAL A 55 -0.77 7.92 10.20
N SER A 56 -0.07 8.21 11.29
CA SER A 56 -0.42 9.26 12.25
C SER A 56 0.67 10.35 12.25
N ASP A 57 0.41 11.47 12.91
CA ASP A 57 1.28 12.66 12.92
C ASP A 57 2.75 12.36 13.24
N ARG A 58 3.03 11.37 14.09
CA ARG A 58 4.40 11.04 14.56
C ARG A 58 4.80 9.58 14.39
N THR A 59 3.85 8.73 14.04
CA THR A 59 4.02 7.27 14.03
C THR A 59 3.33 6.65 12.83
N VAL A 60 3.71 5.42 12.55
CA VAL A 60 3.10 4.56 11.55
C VAL A 60 2.81 3.22 12.20
N ASP A 61 1.60 2.71 11.99
CA ASP A 61 1.27 1.34 12.35
C ASP A 61 1.52 0.45 11.14
N ILE A 62 2.21 -0.67 11.38
CA ILE A 62 2.64 -1.59 10.32
C ILE A 62 2.15 -2.99 10.63
N TRP A 63 1.53 -3.61 9.63
CA TRP A 63 1.25 -5.02 9.60
C TRP A 63 2.52 -5.81 9.26
N VAL A 64 2.91 -6.71 10.14
CA VAL A 64 4.04 -7.63 9.94
C VAL A 64 3.56 -9.04 10.23
N ARG A 65 3.75 -9.94 9.27
CA ARG A 65 3.45 -11.36 9.46
C ARG A 65 4.59 -12.02 10.22
N ASP A 66 4.30 -12.74 11.29
CA ASP A 66 5.19 -13.77 11.80
C ASP A 66 5.09 -15.00 10.87
N VAL A 67 6.20 -15.41 10.27
CA VAL A 67 6.21 -16.49 9.26
C VAL A 67 6.24 -17.86 9.94
N ASP A 68 6.73 -17.97 11.16
CA ASP A 68 6.78 -19.25 11.87
C ASP A 68 5.42 -19.58 12.47
N LEU A 69 4.75 -18.57 13.04
CA LEU A 69 3.42 -18.72 13.64
C LEU A 69 2.27 -18.48 12.65
N MET A 70 2.56 -17.92 11.47
CA MET A 70 1.56 -17.48 10.48
C MET A 70 0.53 -16.49 11.05
N ILE A 71 0.93 -15.67 12.03
CA ILE A 71 0.08 -14.66 12.69
C ILE A 71 0.43 -13.26 12.18
N MET A 72 -0.59 -12.44 11.97
CA MET A 72 -0.41 -11.01 11.66
C MET A 72 -0.33 -10.19 12.95
N TYR A 73 0.77 -9.44 13.10
CA TYR A 73 0.94 -8.49 14.20
C TYR A 73 0.90 -7.05 13.69
N ARG A 74 0.40 -6.15 14.54
CA ARG A 74 0.47 -4.70 14.32
C ARG A 74 1.54 -4.10 15.21
N TYR A 75 2.46 -3.34 14.60
CA TYR A 75 3.52 -2.64 15.30
C TYR A 75 3.46 -1.14 15.05
N THR A 76 3.43 -0.36 16.12
CA THR A 76 3.60 1.10 16.05
C THR A 76 5.09 1.45 16.07
N LEU A 77 5.52 2.23 15.09
CA LEU A 77 6.90 2.66 14.88
C LEU A 77 6.96 4.16 14.55
N LYS A 78 8.11 4.80 14.81
CA LYS A 78 8.33 6.18 14.36
C LYS A 78 8.56 6.21 12.85
N HIS A 79 8.25 7.32 12.19
CA HIS A 79 8.45 7.45 10.74
C HIS A 79 9.90 7.22 10.29
N GLN A 80 10.89 7.54 11.12
CA GLN A 80 12.31 7.32 10.80
C GLN A 80 12.72 5.84 10.86
N GLN A 81 11.87 4.96 11.43
CA GLN A 81 12.16 3.54 11.57
C GLN A 81 11.63 2.71 10.39
N VAL A 82 11.16 3.37 9.33
CA VAL A 82 10.63 2.70 8.14
C VAL A 82 11.21 3.35 6.90
N GLU A 83 11.37 2.57 5.84
CA GLU A 83 11.73 3.06 4.51
C GLU A 83 10.76 2.45 3.51
N ILE A 84 10.26 3.27 2.59
CA ILE A 84 9.38 2.80 1.52
C ILE A 84 10.16 1.90 0.56
N VAL A 85 9.61 0.73 0.30
CA VAL A 85 10.16 -0.23 -0.64
C VAL A 85 9.28 -0.27 -1.88
N PRO A 86 9.83 -0.06 -3.08
CA PRO A 86 9.07 -0.20 -4.31
C PRO A 86 8.50 -1.62 -4.44
N MET A 87 7.18 -1.72 -4.61
CA MET A 87 6.47 -3.00 -4.80
C MET A 87 7.07 -3.87 -5.91
N LYS A 88 7.67 -3.27 -6.94
CA LYS A 88 8.37 -3.97 -8.03
C LYS A 88 9.52 -4.89 -7.56
N ARG A 89 10.05 -4.68 -6.35
CA ARG A 89 11.06 -5.57 -5.74
C ARG A 89 10.48 -6.90 -5.28
N GLU A 90 9.16 -7.01 -5.15
CA GLU A 90 8.43 -8.20 -4.74
C GLU A 90 7.44 -8.65 -5.83
N PRO A 91 7.90 -9.35 -6.90
CA PRO A 91 7.05 -9.69 -8.04
C PRO A 91 5.82 -10.52 -7.68
N GLN A 92 5.95 -11.45 -6.73
CA GLN A 92 4.85 -12.27 -6.24
C GLN A 92 3.76 -11.42 -5.60
N LEU A 93 4.16 -10.44 -4.78
CA LEU A 93 3.24 -9.51 -4.13
C LEU A 93 2.55 -8.59 -5.15
N VAL A 94 3.25 -8.19 -6.22
CA VAL A 94 2.65 -7.43 -7.32
C VAL A 94 1.56 -8.24 -8.03
N GLN A 95 1.79 -9.53 -8.27
CA GLN A 95 0.79 -10.40 -8.90
C GLN A 95 -0.46 -10.53 -8.01
N VAL A 96 -0.27 -10.81 -6.72
CA VAL A 96 -1.39 -10.90 -5.77
C VAL A 96 -2.13 -9.58 -5.67
N TYR A 97 -1.42 -8.45 -5.61
CA TYR A 97 -2.08 -7.15 -5.55
C TYR A 97 -2.91 -6.85 -6.81
N LYS A 98 -2.42 -7.21 -8.00
CA LYS A 98 -3.21 -7.08 -9.24
C LYS A 98 -4.49 -7.90 -9.19
N ARG A 99 -4.44 -9.11 -8.61
CA ARG A 99 -5.60 -9.99 -8.38
C ARG A 99 -6.61 -9.33 -7.43
N LEU A 100 -6.15 -8.86 -6.27
CA LEU A 100 -6.98 -8.16 -5.29
C LEU A 100 -7.63 -6.89 -5.88
N GLN A 101 -6.89 -6.10 -6.67
CA GLN A 101 -7.42 -4.90 -7.34
C GLN A 101 -8.48 -5.21 -8.39
N LYS A 102 -8.43 -6.37 -9.05
CA LYS A 102 -9.52 -6.81 -9.93
C LYS A 102 -10.77 -7.14 -9.12
N LEU A 103 -10.62 -7.89 -8.03
CA LEU A 103 -11.73 -8.26 -7.14
C LEU A 103 -12.39 -7.04 -6.49
N ARG A 104 -11.63 -6.00 -6.12
CA ARG A 104 -12.20 -4.73 -5.62
C ARG A 104 -13.22 -4.08 -6.56
N LYS A 105 -13.13 -4.36 -7.86
CA LYS A 105 -14.05 -3.83 -8.87
C LYS A 105 -15.30 -4.70 -9.07
N CYS A 106 -15.32 -5.89 -8.48
CA CYS A 106 -16.46 -6.80 -8.51
C CYS A 106 -17.47 -6.41 -7.43
N ASN A 107 -18.71 -6.87 -7.59
CA ASN A 107 -19.74 -6.67 -6.58
C ASN A 107 -19.60 -7.72 -5.47
N LEU A 108 -18.54 -7.58 -4.66
CA LEU A 108 -18.25 -8.49 -3.55
C LEU A 108 -19.32 -8.37 -2.45
N ASP A 109 -19.73 -9.52 -1.91
CA ASP A 109 -20.57 -9.56 -0.72
C ASP A 109 -19.81 -9.02 0.52
N PRO A 110 -20.50 -8.66 1.62
CA PRO A 110 -19.84 -8.10 2.80
C PRO A 110 -18.75 -8.98 3.39
N PHE A 111 -18.89 -10.30 3.36
CA PHE A 111 -17.91 -11.24 3.90
C PHE A 111 -16.68 -11.35 2.98
N GLU A 112 -16.90 -11.39 1.66
CA GLU A 112 -15.83 -11.34 0.66
C GLU A 112 -15.00 -10.06 0.75
N ARG A 113 -15.63 -8.92 1.07
CA ARG A 113 -14.91 -7.66 1.31
C ARG A 113 -13.99 -7.75 2.52
N GLU A 114 -14.44 -8.35 3.62
CA GLU A 114 -13.61 -8.55 4.81
C GLU A 114 -12.42 -9.48 4.51
N ILE A 115 -12.64 -10.57 3.77
CA ILE A 115 -11.56 -11.44 3.31
C ILE A 115 -10.55 -10.65 2.47
N LEU A 116 -11.03 -9.83 1.54
CA LEU A 116 -10.16 -9.01 0.70
C LEU A 116 -9.30 -8.05 1.54
N LEU A 117 -9.91 -7.39 2.53
CA LEU A 117 -9.21 -6.52 3.46
C LEU A 117 -8.18 -7.28 4.31
N LEU A 118 -8.42 -8.54 4.63
CA LEU A 118 -7.45 -9.40 5.32
C LEU A 118 -6.28 -9.76 4.39
N LEU A 119 -6.55 -10.09 3.13
CA LEU A 119 -5.54 -10.49 2.14
C LEU A 119 -4.67 -9.33 1.63
N GLU A 120 -5.05 -8.08 1.87
CA GLU A 120 -4.24 -6.92 1.48
C GLU A 120 -3.08 -6.61 2.46
N ARG A 121 -3.16 -7.14 3.67
CA ARG A 121 -2.22 -6.87 4.77
C ARG A 121 -0.91 -7.67 4.69
N PRO A 122 -0.90 -8.94 4.28
CA PRO A 122 0.32 -9.74 4.26
C PRO A 122 1.27 -9.31 3.15
N VAL A 123 2.56 -9.49 3.43
CA VAL A 123 3.63 -9.46 2.42
C VAL A 123 3.96 -10.88 1.94
N VAL A 124 3.67 -11.88 2.79
CA VAL A 124 3.86 -13.32 2.52
C VAL A 124 2.52 -14.00 2.72
N PHE A 125 2.12 -14.82 1.75
CA PHE A 125 0.85 -15.54 1.75
C PHE A 125 1.07 -17.01 2.02
N THR A 126 0.14 -17.61 2.76
CA THR A 126 0.03 -19.06 2.89
C THR A 126 -0.64 -19.64 1.64
N PRO A 127 -0.44 -20.95 1.36
CA PRO A 127 -1.15 -21.63 0.28
C PRO A 127 -2.67 -21.50 0.40
N VAL A 128 -3.20 -21.58 1.61
CA VAL A 128 -4.64 -21.48 1.89
C VAL A 128 -5.20 -20.10 1.53
N GLU A 129 -4.48 -19.03 1.88
CA GLU A 129 -4.88 -17.66 1.51
C GLU A 129 -4.91 -17.47 -0.02
N LEU A 130 -3.96 -18.07 -0.75
CA LEU A 130 -3.94 -18.02 -2.20
C LEU A 130 -5.05 -18.89 -2.84
N GLU A 131 -5.41 -20.00 -2.21
CA GLU A 131 -6.54 -20.82 -2.62
C GLU A 131 -7.87 -20.06 -2.47
N TYR A 132 -8.09 -19.42 -1.31
CA TYR A 132 -9.25 -18.54 -1.10
C TYR A 132 -9.35 -17.44 -2.14
N LEU A 133 -8.22 -16.77 -2.44
CA LEU A 133 -8.17 -15.75 -3.48
C LEU A 133 -8.61 -16.32 -4.85
N SER A 134 -8.16 -17.53 -5.18
CA SER A 134 -8.49 -18.19 -6.45
C SER A 134 -9.96 -18.60 -6.54
N LEU A 135 -10.56 -19.04 -5.41
CA LEU A 135 -11.98 -19.36 -5.32
C LEU A 135 -12.86 -18.13 -5.51
N MET A 136 -12.49 -17.00 -4.89
CA MET A 136 -13.19 -15.73 -5.08
C MET A 136 -13.13 -15.27 -6.54
N GLU A 137 -11.95 -15.33 -7.17
CA GLU A 137 -11.80 -14.98 -8.58
C GLU A 137 -12.69 -15.83 -9.49
N LYS A 138 -12.70 -17.15 -9.29
CA LYS A 138 -13.51 -18.06 -10.09
C LYS A 138 -15.00 -17.71 -10.02
N ARG A 139 -15.52 -17.47 -8.82
CA ARG A 139 -16.93 -17.11 -8.60
C ARG A 139 -17.32 -15.87 -9.42
N HIS A 140 -16.50 -14.82 -9.35
CA HIS A 140 -16.79 -13.55 -10.04
C HIS A 140 -16.48 -13.60 -11.55
N GLU A 141 -15.66 -14.53 -12.02
CA GLU A 141 -15.49 -14.83 -13.45
C GLU A 141 -16.72 -15.56 -14.01
N ASP A 142 -17.22 -16.58 -13.31
CA ASP A 142 -18.41 -17.35 -13.69
C ASP A 142 -19.67 -16.46 -13.76
N ASP A 143 -19.82 -15.53 -12.82
CA ASP A 143 -20.92 -14.55 -12.81
C ASP A 143 -20.85 -13.61 -14.02
N ARG A 144 -19.66 -13.13 -14.36
CA ARG A 144 -19.45 -12.25 -15.53
C ARG A 144 -19.75 -12.98 -16.84
N ASN A 145 -19.34 -14.24 -16.97
CA ASN A 145 -19.60 -15.05 -18.16
C ASN A 145 -21.10 -15.39 -18.30
N SER A 146 -21.78 -15.60 -17.17
CA SER A 146 -23.23 -15.84 -17.14
C SER A 146 -24.07 -14.62 -17.53
N LEU A 147 -23.59 -13.41 -17.23
CA LEU A 147 -24.20 -12.14 -17.66
C LEU A 147 -23.98 -11.85 -19.14
N ASN A 148 -22.83 -12.23 -19.71
CA ASN A 148 -22.49 -11.99 -21.11
C ASN A 148 -23.08 -13.03 -22.09
N SER A 149 -23.65 -14.12 -21.58
CA SER A 149 -24.26 -15.19 -22.38
C SER A 149 -25.79 -15.06 -22.52
N LYS A 150 -26.37 -13.94 -22.06
CA LYS A 150 -27.79 -13.57 -22.18
C LYS A 150 -27.91 -12.31 -23.03
#